data_AF-R7HKR2-F1
#
_entry.id   AF-R7HKR2-F1
#
_cell.length_a   1.000
_cell.length_b   1.000
_cell.length_c   1.000
_cell.angle_alpha   90.00
_cell.angle_beta   90.00
_cell.angle_gamma   90.00
#
_symmetry.space_group_name_H-M   'P 1'
#
loop_
_entity.id
_entity.type
_entity.pdbx_description
1 polymer ?
#
loop_
_entity_poly.entity_id
_entity_poly.type
_entity_poly.pdbx_seq_one_letter_code
_entity_poly.pdbx_strand_id
1 'polypeptide(L)' 'MNTIVLDDGIEYAIVKEEVINGTEYTLFANVNDNSKICFRKTVIEDGEEYYTGLDDKKEFDLVSAHFAKNLLKEIDG' A
#
# COMPACT_ATOMS: atom_id res chain seq x y z
N MET A 1 -5.93 -0.02 -14.42
CA MET A 1 -5.55 -0.64 -13.12
C MET A 1 -4.15 -1.16 -13.31
N ASN A 2 -3.20 -0.64 -12.54
CA ASN A 2 -1.83 -1.13 -12.57
C ASN A 2 -1.74 -2.30 -11.59
N THR A 3 -1.23 -3.43 -12.07
CA THR A 3 -0.96 -4.61 -11.25
C THR A 3 0.53 -4.86 -11.17
N ILE A 4 0.97 -5.45 -10.07
CA ILE A 4 2.35 -5.83 -9.83
C ILE A 4 2.41 -7.20 -9.16
N VAL A 5 3.40 -7.99 -9.53
CA VAL A 5 3.72 -9.24 -8.85
C VAL A 5 4.71 -8.94 -7.73
N LEU A 6 4.30 -9.17 -6.49
CA LEU A 6 5.18 -9.01 -5.33
C LEU A 6 6.04 -10.27 -5.10
N ASP A 7 7.00 -10.19 -4.17
CA ASP A 7 7.96 -11.26 -3.84
C ASP A 7 7.33 -12.64 -3.52
N ASP A 8 6.08 -12.66 -3.05
CA ASP A 8 5.31 -13.90 -2.80
C ASP A 8 4.85 -14.62 -4.09
N GLY A 9 5.11 -14.04 -5.27
CA GLY A 9 4.65 -14.56 -6.56
C GLY A 9 3.16 -14.33 -6.84
N ILE A 10 2.49 -13.55 -5.98
CA ILE A 10 1.09 -13.18 -6.12
C ILE A 10 0.97 -11.83 -6.82
N GLU A 11 0.01 -11.73 -7.74
CA GLU A 11 -0.34 -10.47 -8.40
C GLU A 11 -1.30 -9.64 -7.53
N TYR A 12 -0.96 -8.36 -7.39
CA TYR A 12 -1.73 -7.37 -6.65
C TYR A 12 -2.05 -6.18 -7.53
N ALA A 13 -3.24 -5.62 -7.37
CA ALA A 13 -3.60 -4.32 -7.92
C ALA A 13 -3.15 -3.20 -6.98
N ILE A 14 -2.58 -2.15 -7.55
CA ILE A 14 -2.33 -0.88 -6.87
C ILE A 14 -3.68 -0.18 -6.70
N VAL A 15 -4.15 -0.10 -5.46
CA VAL A 15 -5.45 0.52 -5.12
C VAL A 15 -5.29 2.01 -4.88
N LYS A 16 -4.29 2.38 -4.07
CA LYS A 16 -4.08 3.75 -3.64
C LYS A 16 -2.65 3.95 -3.15
N GLU A 17 -2.11 5.12 -3.39
CA GLU A 17 -0.76 5.53 -3.02
C GLU A 17 -0.87 6.81 -2.21
N GLU A 18 -0.25 6.83 -1.03
CA GLU A 18 -0.33 7.96 -0.10
C GLU A 18 1.02 8.23 0.53
N VAL A 19 1.34 9.52 0.68
CA VAL A 19 2.57 9.95 1.35
C VAL A 19 2.26 10.28 2.80
N ILE A 20 2.86 9.53 3.72
CA ILE A 20 2.69 9.69 5.15
C ILE A 20 4.04 9.99 5.79
N ASN A 21 4.18 11.16 6.42
CA ASN A 21 5.44 11.65 7.00
C ASN A 21 6.62 11.67 6.02
N GLY A 22 6.37 11.98 4.74
CA GLY A 22 7.39 12.03 3.70
C GLY A 22 7.85 10.66 3.18
N THR A 23 7.21 9.59 3.62
CA THR A 23 7.40 8.24 3.08
C THR A 23 6.17 7.85 2.27
N GLU A 24 6.37 7.31 1.08
CA GLU A 24 5.29 6.84 0.24
C GLU A 24 4.90 5.41 0.62
N TYR A 25 3.59 5.18 0.72
CA TYR A 25 3.01 3.89 1.00
C TYR A 25 1.97 3.57 -0.05
N THR A 26 1.93 2.30 -0.44
CA THR A 26 1.00 1.79 -1.45
C THR A 26 0.12 0.72 -0.83
N LEU A 27 -1.19 0.88 -1.00
CA LEU A 27 -2.20 -0.11 -0.70
C LEU A 27 -2.38 -1.03 -1.90
N PHE A 28 -2.13 -2.30 -1.67
CA PHE A 28 -2.28 -3.38 -2.62
C PHE A 28 -3.52 -4.22 -2.28
N ALA A 29 -4.28 -4.62 -3.29
CA ALA A 29 -5.33 -5.62 -3.15
C ALA A 29 -5.02 -6.81 -4.05
N ASN A 30 -5.14 -8.03 -3.53
CA ASN A 30 -4.91 -9.22 -4.33
C ASN A 30 -5.96 -9.30 -5.45
N VAL A 31 -5.50 -9.49 -6.69
CA VAL A 31 -6.39 -9.50 -7.87
C VAL A 31 -7.34 -10.70 -7.89
N ASN A 32 -6.93 -11.80 -7.26
CA ASN A 32 -7.72 -13.03 -7.13
C ASN A 32 -8.67 -12.99 -5.92
N ASP A 33 -8.31 -12.24 -4.87
CA ASP A 33 -9.09 -12.12 -3.63
C ASP A 33 -9.02 -10.68 -3.10
N ASN A 34 -9.96 -9.84 -3.50
CA ASN A 34 -9.97 -8.42 -3.15
C ASN A 34 -10.16 -8.13 -1.64
N SER A 35 -10.48 -9.15 -0.84
CA SER A 35 -10.55 -9.04 0.62
C SER A 35 -9.16 -9.13 1.26
N LYS A 36 -8.17 -9.66 0.54
CA LYS A 36 -6.76 -9.68 0.95
C LYS A 36 -6.06 -8.42 0.46
N ILE A 37 -5.81 -7.52 1.40
CA ILE A 37 -5.03 -6.31 1.18
C ILE A 37 -3.66 -6.38 1.85
N CYS A 38 -2.70 -5.62 1.33
CA CYS A 38 -1.36 -5.46 1.89
C CYS A 38 -0.91 -4.01 1.76
N PHE A 39 -0.13 -3.53 2.73
CA PHE A 39 0.51 -2.22 2.68
C PHE A 39 2.01 -2.43 2.48
N ARG A 40 2.61 -1.72 1.53
CA ARG A 40 4.06 -1.67 1.36
C ARG A 40 4.53 -0.23 1.35
N LYS A 41 5.77 -0.05 1.78
CA LYS A 41 6.50 1.20 1.66
C LYS A 41 7.15 1.25 0.28
N THR A 42 7.00 2.35 -0.43
CA THR A 42 7.69 2.59 -1.69
C THR A 42 9.01 3.27 -1.39
N VAL A 43 10.11 2.64 -1.81
CA VAL A 43 11.48 3.12 -1.62
C VAL A 43 12.12 3.26 -2.99
N ILE A 44 12.70 4.42 -3.26
CA ILE A 44 13.48 4.65 -4.47
C ILE A 44 14.96 4.43 -4.12
N GLU A 45 15.53 3.34 -4.60
CA GLU A 45 16.96 3.05 -4.46
C GLU A 45 17.59 2.97 -5.86
N ASP A 46 18.70 3.66 -6.08
CA ASP A 46 19.41 3.70 -7.39
C ASP A 46 18.55 4.15 -8.59
N GLY A 47 17.45 4.88 -8.35
CA GLY A 47 16.52 5.33 -9.40
C GLY A 47 15.47 4.28 -9.79
N GLU A 48 15.44 3.15 -9.10
CA GLU A 48 14.43 2.11 -9.24
C GLU A 48 13.49 2.11 -8.03
N GLU A 49 12.21 1.84 -8.28
CA GLU A 49 11.16 1.80 -7.26
C GLU A 49 11.03 0.39 -6.69
N TYR A 50 11.09 0.28 -5.36
CA TYR A 50 11.01 -0.97 -4.63
C TYR A 50 9.87 -0.91 -3.60
N TYR A 51 9.16 -2.02 -3.43
CA TYR A 51 8.10 -2.15 -2.44
C TYR A 51 8.56 -3.01 -1.27
N THR A 52 8.79 -2.38 -0.13
CA THR A 52 9.26 -3.05 1.09
C THR A 52 8.12 -3.24 2.09
N GLY A 53 8.27 -4.23 2.99
CA GLY A 53 7.33 -4.41 4.10
C GLY A 53 7.38 -3.21 5.07
N LEU A 54 6.37 -3.10 5.92
CA LEU A 54 6.39 -2.10 7.00
C LEU A 54 7.38 -2.50 8.08
N ASP A 55 8.04 -1.51 8.67
CA ASP A 55 9.13 -1.72 9.64
C ASP A 55 8.62 -2.33 10.96
N ASP A 56 7.46 -1.88 11.45
CA ASP A 56 6.90 -2.34 12.71
C ASP A 56 5.38 -2.12 12.84
N LYS A 57 4.81 -2.67 13.93
CA LYS A 57 3.37 -2.61 14.20
C LYS A 57 2.85 -1.18 14.33
N LYS A 58 3.66 -0.23 14.82
CA LYS A 58 3.22 1.16 14.96
C LYS A 58 3.07 1.81 13.59
N GLU A 59 4.01 1.53 12.70
CA GLU A 59 3.91 1.94 11.30
C GLU A 59 2.65 1.35 10.64
N PHE A 60 2.40 0.05 10.84
CA PHE A 60 1.17 -0.58 10.34
C PHE A 60 -0.11 0.08 10.84
N ASP A 61 -0.23 0.34 12.14
CA ASP A 61 -1.42 0.97 12.73
C ASP A 61 -1.64 2.38 12.16
N LEU A 62 -0.56 3.15 12.02
CA LEU A 62 -0.59 4.50 11.46
C LEU A 62 -0.99 4.51 9.99
N VAL A 63 -0.38 3.65 9.17
CA VAL A 63 -0.69 3.54 7.73
C VAL A 63 -2.12 3.07 7.54
N SER A 64 -2.52 1.97 8.19
CA SER A 64 -3.87 1.42 8.06
C SER A 64 -4.95 2.41 8.51
N ALA A 65 -4.75 3.14 9.62
CA ALA A 65 -5.66 4.19 10.06
C ALA A 65 -5.74 5.36 9.06
N HIS A 66 -4.62 5.75 8.46
CA HIS A 66 -4.57 6.82 7.45
C HIS A 66 -5.36 6.44 6.20
N PHE A 67 -5.10 5.25 5.65
CA PHE A 67 -5.81 4.75 4.48
C PHE A 67 -7.30 4.54 4.77
N ALA A 68 -7.66 3.93 5.90
CA ALA A 68 -9.06 3.75 6.29
C ALA A 68 -9.79 5.09 6.40
N LYS A 69 -9.16 6.09 7.03
CA LYS A 69 -9.72 7.44 7.12
C LYS A 69 -9.89 8.09 5.75
N ASN A 70 -8.94 7.91 4.85
CA ASN A 70 -9.01 8.50 3.51
C ASN A 70 -10.12 7.83 2.67
N LEU A 71 -10.21 6.50 2.69
CA LEU A 71 -11.28 5.76 2.04
C LEU A 71 -12.68 6.14 2.58
N LEU A 72 -12.81 6.30 3.90
CA LEU A 72 -14.09 6.73 4.49
C LEU A 72 -14.48 8.15 4.07
N LYS A 73 -13.52 9.07 3.92
CA LYS A 73 -13.79 10.43 3.43
C LYS A 73 -14.28 10.45 1.99
N GLU A 74 -13.82 9.52 1.14
CA GLU A 74 -14.28 9.41 -0.23
C GLU A 74 -15.72 8.89 -0.33
N ILE A 75 -16.21 8.18 0.68
CA ILE A 75 -17.59 7.65 0.73
C ILE A 75 -18.58 8.71 1.23
N ASP A 76 -18.12 9.66 2.05
CA ASP A 76 -18.93 10.78 2.57
C ASP A 76 -18.99 11.98 1.61
N GLY A 77 -18.23 11.94 0.49
CA GLY A 77 -18.07 13.02 -0.49
C GLY A 77 -19.05 13.00 -1.66
#